data_AF-A0A914MJI4-F1
#
_entry.id   AF-A0A914MJI4-F1
#
_cell.length_a   1.000
_cell.length_b   1.000
_cell.length_c   1.000
_cell.angle_alpha   90.00
_cell.angle_beta   90.00
_cell.angle_gamma   90.00
#
_symmetry.space_group_name_H-M   'P 1'
#
loop_
_entity.id
_entity.type
_entity.pdbx_description
1 polymer ?
#
loop_
_entity_poly.entity_id
_entity_poly.type
_entity_poly.pdbx_seq_one_letter_code
_entity_poly.pdbx_strand_id
1 'polypeptide(L)'
;MRKSLGVQSKSLISNYRERNINKREELLATRYGMIIQNLLEDDVWYSLKQNIQPVLLPSNNLFKGEIIPNCNGTQVKELILSEAERRVKNLFKVENKLAKQLDFNSIYDSGPSGSKNYLKLSQLDTPNAFISAFNWTKFVQNLLSPVGLVVDSQTEIHLSDPSFLQRMGKIIGEFSEQEISDYLDWNTLWTFMPQMDKRYTLHYVNSKPPKGN
;
A
#
# COMPACT_ATOMS: atom_id res chain seq x y z
N MET A 1 24.40 -27.62 -10.48
CA MET A 1 22.99 -27.19 -10.43
C MET A 1 22.77 -26.29 -9.23
N ARG A 2 22.69 -24.96 -9.43
CA ARG A 2 22.34 -24.02 -8.36
C ARG A 2 20.81 -24.03 -8.22
N LYS A 3 20.30 -24.48 -7.07
CA LYS A 3 18.89 -24.31 -6.71
C LYS A 3 18.60 -22.81 -6.70
N SER A 4 17.70 -22.33 -7.57
CA SER A 4 17.19 -20.98 -7.45
C SER A 4 16.43 -20.92 -6.13
N LEU A 5 16.94 -20.14 -5.18
CA LEU A 5 16.16 -19.69 -4.04
C LEU A 5 15.07 -18.79 -4.62
N GLY A 6 13.92 -19.38 -4.94
CA GLY A 6 12.74 -18.62 -5.31
C GLY A 6 12.42 -17.72 -4.13
N VAL A 7 12.71 -16.43 -4.28
CA VAL A 7 12.15 -15.41 -3.40
C VAL A 7 10.67 -15.34 -3.78
N GLN A 8 9.88 -16.27 -3.23
CA GLN A 8 8.44 -16.06 -3.17
C GLN A 8 8.25 -14.71 -2.49
N SER A 9 7.57 -13.78 -3.15
CA SER A 9 7.05 -12.62 -2.45
C SER A 9 6.10 -13.18 -1.39
N LYS A 10 6.62 -13.37 -0.17
CA LYS A 10 5.77 -13.65 0.97
C LYS A 10 4.86 -12.45 1.03
N SER A 11 3.59 -12.64 0.66
CA SER A 11 2.56 -11.69 1.02
C SER A 11 2.83 -11.38 2.50
N LEU A 12 3.07 -10.12 2.80
CA LEU A 12 3.39 -9.67 4.14
C LEU A 12 2.21 -10.04 5.09
N ILE A 13 1.04 -10.31 4.50
CA ILE A 13 -0.26 -10.51 5.11
C ILE A 13 -0.77 -11.99 5.05
N SER A 14 -0.04 -12.92 4.43
CA SER A 14 -0.55 -14.23 3.92
C SER A 14 -1.15 -15.24 4.92
N ASN A 15 -1.29 -14.90 6.20
CA ASN A 15 -1.78 -15.82 7.24
C ASN A 15 -3.21 -15.54 7.74
N TYR A 16 -3.91 -14.54 7.21
CA TYR A 16 -5.31 -14.34 7.58
C TYR A 16 -6.23 -15.28 6.79
N ARG A 17 -6.72 -16.33 7.45
CA ARG A 17 -7.84 -17.14 6.96
C ARG A 17 -9.11 -16.60 7.62
N GLU A 18 -10.08 -16.17 6.82
CA GLU A 18 -11.41 -15.83 7.31
C GLU A 18 -12.00 -17.02 8.09
N ARG A 19 -12.10 -16.90 9.41
CA ARG A 19 -12.89 -17.81 10.27
C ARG A 19 -13.95 -16.99 10.99
N ASN A 20 -15.12 -17.59 11.19
CA ASN A 20 -16.32 -16.94 11.74
C ASN A 20 -16.27 -16.84 13.28
N ILE A 21 -15.43 -15.96 13.84
CA ILE A 21 -15.53 -15.44 15.22
C ILE A 21 -15.22 -13.94 15.17
N ASN A 22 -15.71 -13.13 16.14
CA ASN A 22 -15.63 -11.67 16.27
C ASN A 22 -14.62 -10.97 15.31
N LYS A 23 -15.04 -10.74 14.07
CA LYS A 23 -14.15 -10.46 12.92
C LYS A 23 -13.27 -9.22 13.10
N ARG A 24 -13.76 -8.25 13.87
CA ARG A 24 -13.05 -7.01 14.17
C ARG A 24 -11.88 -7.21 15.12
N GLU A 25 -12.09 -7.96 16.20
CA GLU A 25 -11.05 -8.21 17.20
C GLU A 25 -9.92 -9.06 16.60
N GLU A 26 -10.25 -10.07 15.80
CA GLU A 26 -9.25 -10.88 15.10
C GLU A 26 -8.41 -10.05 14.10
N LEU A 27 -9.07 -9.16 13.37
CA LEU A 27 -8.45 -8.31 12.37
C LEU A 27 -7.57 -7.22 12.99
N LEU A 28 -8.00 -6.64 14.12
CA LEU A 28 -7.21 -5.67 14.89
C LEU A 28 -6.08 -6.33 15.68
N ALA A 29 -6.23 -7.60 16.07
CA ALA A 29 -5.16 -8.40 16.67
C ALA A 29 -4.07 -8.79 15.66
N THR A 30 -4.29 -8.59 14.36
CA THR A 30 -3.22 -8.73 13.38
C THR A 30 -2.14 -7.68 13.61
N ARG A 31 -0.91 -7.98 13.20
CA ARG A 31 0.20 -7.02 13.25
C ARG A 31 -0.16 -5.67 12.60
N TYR A 32 -0.88 -5.71 11.48
CA TYR A 32 -1.36 -4.52 10.75
C TYR A 32 -2.35 -3.73 11.58
N GLY A 33 -3.32 -4.43 12.15
CA GLY A 33 -4.31 -3.88 13.07
C GLY A 33 -3.66 -3.13 14.23
N MET A 34 -2.74 -3.78 14.93
CA MET A 34 -2.04 -3.18 16.07
C MET A 34 -1.25 -1.93 15.68
N ILE A 35 -0.49 -1.97 14.59
CA ILE A 35 0.33 -0.83 14.15
C ILE A 35 -0.56 0.34 13.72
N ILE A 36 -1.57 0.09 12.88
CA ILE A 36 -2.47 1.13 12.38
C ILE A 36 -3.28 1.75 13.53
N GLN A 37 -3.79 0.91 14.44
CA GLN A 37 -4.48 1.40 15.63
C GLN A 37 -3.57 2.29 16.47
N ASN A 38 -2.34 1.87 16.78
CA ASN A 38 -1.40 2.67 17.57
C ASN A 38 -1.05 4.00 16.90
N LEU A 39 -0.93 4.04 15.57
CA LEU A 39 -0.69 5.29 14.83
C LEU A 39 -1.88 6.23 14.91
N LEU A 40 -3.09 5.71 14.74
CA LEU A 40 -4.32 6.49 14.86
C LEU A 40 -4.52 7.01 16.29
N GLU A 41 -4.23 6.19 17.30
CA GLU A 41 -4.28 6.62 18.70
C GLU A 41 -3.29 7.76 18.97
N ASP A 42 -2.03 7.62 18.56
CA ASP A 42 -1.02 8.65 18.76
C ASP A 42 -1.37 9.96 18.04
N ASP A 43 -1.82 9.90 16.78
CA ASP A 43 -2.22 11.07 16.00
C ASP A 43 -3.41 11.79 16.65
N VAL A 44 -4.44 11.04 17.08
CA VAL A 44 -5.63 11.61 17.73
C VAL A 44 -5.28 12.23 19.07
N TRP A 45 -4.53 11.54 19.94
CA TRP A 45 -4.18 12.06 21.25
C TRP A 45 -3.24 13.27 21.17
N TYR A 46 -2.27 13.24 20.26
CA TYR A 46 -1.40 14.38 20.01
C TYR A 46 -2.21 15.57 19.50
N SER A 47 -3.09 15.34 18.53
CA SER A 47 -3.92 16.39 17.92
C SER A 47 -4.87 17.03 18.92
N LEU A 48 -5.52 16.23 19.78
CA LEU A 48 -6.32 16.71 20.89
C LEU A 48 -5.51 17.57 21.87
N LYS A 49 -4.28 17.15 22.20
CA LYS A 49 -3.39 17.90 23.10
C LYS A 49 -2.94 19.23 22.49
N GLN A 50 -2.72 19.27 21.18
CA GLN A 50 -2.25 20.45 20.46
C GLN A 50 -3.39 21.33 19.91
N ASN A 51 -4.65 20.91 20.09
CA ASN A 51 -5.82 21.55 19.51
C ASN A 51 -5.72 21.72 17.98
N ILE A 52 -5.29 20.67 17.29
CA ILE A 52 -5.20 20.58 15.83
C ILE A 52 -6.05 19.42 15.32
N GLN A 53 -6.27 19.37 14.00
CA GLN A 53 -7.01 18.28 13.37
C GLN A 53 -6.10 17.06 13.17
N PRO A 54 -6.54 15.85 13.57
CA PRO A 54 -5.82 14.60 13.27
C PRO A 54 -5.62 14.44 11.77
N VAL A 55 -4.41 14.04 11.38
CA VAL A 55 -4.00 13.90 9.98
C VAL A 55 -4.43 12.55 9.42
N LEU A 56 -4.44 11.51 10.25
CA LEU A 56 -4.69 10.12 9.84
C LEU A 56 -6.18 9.74 9.88
N LEU A 57 -7.05 10.62 10.37
CA LEU A 57 -8.50 10.43 10.26
C LEU A 57 -9.04 11.14 9.01
N PRO A 58 -10.02 10.55 8.30
CA PRO A 58 -10.71 11.23 7.21
C PRO A 58 -11.26 12.58 7.70
N SER A 59 -11.01 13.65 6.95
CA SER A 59 -11.34 15.04 7.31
C SER A 59 -12.84 15.33 7.51
N ASN A 60 -13.70 14.37 7.16
CA ASN A 60 -15.14 14.41 7.41
C ASN A 60 -15.54 13.95 8.83
N ASN A 61 -14.61 13.38 9.60
CA ASN A 61 -14.88 12.87 10.94
C ASN A 61 -14.31 13.82 12.02
N LEU A 62 -15.23 14.52 12.69
CA LEU A 62 -15.16 14.92 14.09
C LEU A 62 -14.21 16.04 14.56
N PHE A 63 -13.25 16.56 13.78
CA PHE A 63 -12.28 17.53 14.32
C PHE A 63 -12.15 18.84 13.52
N LYS A 64 -13.24 19.30 12.91
CA LYS A 64 -13.30 20.66 12.34
C LYS A 64 -13.33 21.70 13.46
N GLY A 65 -12.17 22.09 13.97
CA GLY A 65 -11.92 23.40 14.61
C GLY A 65 -12.74 23.79 15.84
N GLU A 66 -13.74 23.02 16.23
CA GLU A 66 -14.47 23.15 17.48
C GLU A 66 -13.93 22.07 18.39
N ILE A 67 -13.27 22.49 19.46
CA ILE A 67 -13.06 21.67 20.65
C ILE A 67 -14.42 21.04 20.95
N ILE A 68 -14.62 19.75 20.65
CA ILE A 68 -15.81 19.05 21.13
C ILE A 68 -15.58 18.93 22.63
N PRO A 69 -16.25 19.73 23.49
CA PRO A 69 -15.95 19.74 24.92
C PRO A 69 -16.44 18.46 25.61
N ASN A 70 -17.07 17.56 24.84
CA ASN A 70 -17.81 16.39 25.30
C ASN A 70 -17.57 15.13 24.44
N CYS A 71 -16.46 15.01 23.72
CA CYS A 71 -16.09 13.72 23.14
C CYS A 71 -15.73 12.78 24.30
N ASN A 72 -16.70 11.96 24.71
CA ASN A 72 -16.46 10.90 25.69
C ASN A 72 -15.34 10.00 25.16
N GLY A 73 -14.34 9.66 25.98
CA GLY A 73 -13.20 8.83 25.58
C GLY A 73 -13.61 7.51 24.92
N THR A 74 -14.82 7.02 25.19
CA THR A 74 -15.41 5.86 24.52
C THR A 74 -15.71 6.09 23.04
N GLN A 75 -16.22 7.26 22.65
CA GLN A 75 -16.54 7.58 21.25
C GLN A 75 -15.28 7.73 20.40
N VAL A 76 -14.24 8.36 20.97
CA VAL A 76 -12.95 8.51 20.30
C VAL A 76 -12.30 7.14 20.07
N LYS A 77 -12.32 6.26 21.07
CA LYS A 77 -11.84 4.88 20.92
C LYS A 77 -12.58 4.12 19.82
N GLU A 78 -13.91 4.22 19.77
CA GLU A 78 -14.70 3.53 18.76
C GLU A 78 -14.42 4.03 17.34
N LEU A 79 -14.18 5.33 17.17
CA LEU A 79 -13.77 5.92 15.90
C LEU A 79 -12.41 5.37 15.43
N ILE A 80 -11.42 5.35 16.32
CA ILE A 80 -10.07 4.83 16.05
C ILE A 80 -10.17 3.35 15.64
N LEU A 81 -10.90 2.54 16.41
CA LEU A 81 -11.06 1.11 16.13
C LEU A 81 -11.77 0.88 14.78
N SER A 82 -12.78 1.70 14.45
CA SER A 82 -13.52 1.60 13.18
C SER A 82 -12.65 1.96 11.99
N GLU A 83 -11.85 3.02 12.11
CA GLU A 83 -10.94 3.46 11.05
C GLU A 83 -9.78 2.48 10.87
N ALA A 84 -9.23 1.94 11.97
CA ALA A 84 -8.21 0.90 11.92
C ALA A 84 -8.73 -0.35 11.21
N GLU A 85 -9.94 -0.81 11.57
CA GLU A 85 -10.59 -1.96 10.92
C GLU A 85 -10.80 -1.72 9.42
N ARG A 86 -11.28 -0.54 9.04
CA ARG A 86 -11.50 -0.15 7.64
C ARG A 86 -10.20 -0.21 6.84
N ARG A 87 -9.14 0.45 7.32
CA ARG A 87 -7.82 0.48 6.65
C ARG A 87 -7.25 -0.92 6.49
N VAL A 88 -7.30 -1.72 7.55
CA VAL A 88 -6.77 -3.09 7.51
C VAL A 88 -7.57 -3.96 6.52
N LYS A 89 -8.91 -3.85 6.47
CA LYS A 89 -9.72 -4.55 5.45
C LYS A 89 -9.32 -4.16 4.02
N ASN A 90 -9.10 -2.87 3.78
CA ASN A 90 -8.64 -2.38 2.48
C ASN A 90 -7.28 -2.97 2.11
N LEU A 91 -6.32 -2.99 3.05
CA LEU A 91 -5.01 -3.62 2.85
C LEU A 91 -5.13 -5.10 2.47
N PHE A 92 -5.92 -5.87 3.23
CA PHE A 92 -6.18 -7.27 2.94
C PHE A 92 -6.75 -7.46 1.54
N LYS A 93 -7.73 -6.64 1.16
CA LYS A 93 -8.39 -6.73 -0.15
C LYS A 93 -7.41 -6.46 -1.29
N VAL A 94 -6.63 -5.38 -1.21
CA VAL A 94 -5.66 -5.00 -2.24
C VAL A 94 -4.54 -6.05 -2.33
N GLU A 95 -3.91 -6.40 -1.21
CA GLU A 95 -2.77 -7.33 -1.21
C GLU A 95 -3.17 -8.72 -1.71
N ASN A 96 -4.33 -9.25 -1.29
CA ASN A 96 -4.79 -10.56 -1.75
C ASN A 96 -5.05 -10.60 -3.26
N LYS A 97 -5.55 -9.51 -3.84
CA LYS A 97 -5.78 -9.44 -5.29
C LYS A 97 -4.46 -9.31 -6.05
N LEU A 98 -3.52 -8.48 -5.55
CA LEU A 98 -2.19 -8.33 -6.13
C LEU A 98 -1.38 -9.64 -6.06
N ALA A 99 -1.39 -10.32 -4.92
CA ALA A 99 -0.66 -11.57 -4.71
C ALA A 99 -1.11 -12.68 -5.67
N LYS A 100 -2.43 -12.83 -5.89
CA LYS A 100 -2.99 -13.78 -6.87
C LYS A 100 -2.49 -13.56 -8.29
N GLN A 101 -2.00 -12.36 -8.61
CA GLN A 101 -1.58 -11.96 -9.95
C GLN A 101 -0.06 -12.03 -10.12
N LEU A 102 0.67 -11.92 -9.00
CA LEU A 102 2.12 -12.14 -8.92
C LEU A 102 2.50 -13.62 -8.85
N ASP A 103 1.60 -14.49 -8.39
CA ASP A 103 1.82 -15.95 -8.32
C ASP A 103 1.80 -16.65 -9.69
N PHE A 104 1.46 -15.90 -10.76
CA PHE A 104 1.74 -16.33 -12.12
C PHE A 104 3.23 -16.14 -12.40
N ASN A 105 4.02 -17.16 -12.08
CA ASN A 105 5.40 -17.31 -12.53
C ASN A 105 5.49 -17.08 -14.05
N SER A 106 5.81 -15.85 -14.48
CA SER A 106 6.48 -15.59 -15.76
C SER A 106 8.00 -15.69 -15.58
N ILE A 107 8.44 -16.51 -14.61
CA ILE A 107 9.82 -16.95 -14.54
C ILE A 107 10.04 -17.78 -15.81
N TYR A 108 10.75 -17.20 -16.77
CA TYR A 108 11.08 -17.71 -18.11
C TYR A 108 10.04 -17.48 -19.21
N ASP A 109 9.91 -16.23 -19.67
CA ASP A 109 9.87 -16.00 -21.12
C ASP A 109 11.09 -15.16 -21.52
N SER A 110 12.25 -15.79 -21.41
CA SER A 110 13.50 -15.31 -22.01
C SER A 110 13.43 -15.48 -23.52
N GLY A 111 12.76 -14.54 -24.19
CA GLY A 111 12.94 -14.32 -25.63
C GLY A 111 13.96 -13.21 -25.87
N PRO A 112 15.02 -13.41 -26.68
CA PRO A 112 15.89 -12.32 -27.07
C PRO A 112 15.17 -11.46 -28.11
N SER A 113 15.07 -10.14 -27.90
CA SER A 113 15.15 -9.12 -28.96
C SER A 113 15.06 -7.71 -28.38
N GLY A 114 16.23 -7.13 -28.11
CA GLY A 114 16.44 -5.78 -27.55
C GLY A 114 16.04 -4.62 -28.46
N SER A 115 14.80 -4.59 -28.94
CA SER A 115 14.24 -3.42 -29.65
C SER A 115 12.72 -3.31 -29.60
N LYS A 116 11.97 -4.41 -29.41
CA LYS A 116 10.48 -4.38 -29.45
C LYS A 116 9.79 -3.85 -28.18
N ASN A 117 10.55 -3.62 -27.12
CA ASN A 117 10.03 -3.18 -25.84
C ASN A 117 10.29 -1.70 -25.54
N TYR A 118 10.89 -0.97 -26.50
CA TYR A 118 11.01 0.48 -26.41
C TYR A 118 9.75 1.14 -26.95
N LEU A 119 9.14 2.00 -26.14
CA LEU A 119 7.96 2.77 -26.50
C LEU A 119 8.16 4.22 -26.10
N LYS A 120 7.57 5.14 -26.85
CA LYS A 120 7.47 6.54 -26.44
C LYS A 120 6.47 6.66 -25.30
N LEU A 121 6.71 7.56 -24.34
CA LEU A 121 5.78 7.82 -23.23
C LEU A 121 4.36 8.14 -23.71
N SER A 122 4.23 8.89 -24.81
CA SER A 122 2.95 9.15 -25.49
C SER A 122 2.15 7.89 -25.84
N GLN A 123 2.80 6.76 -26.11
CA GLN A 123 2.13 5.51 -26.41
C GLN A 123 1.51 4.88 -25.16
N LEU A 124 2.09 5.11 -23.97
CA LEU A 124 1.53 4.64 -22.69
C LEU A 124 0.32 5.45 -22.26
N ASP A 125 0.27 6.73 -22.63
CA ASP A 125 -0.84 7.65 -22.30
C ASP A 125 -2.06 7.47 -23.20
N THR A 126 -2.02 6.53 -24.15
CA THR A 126 -3.18 6.24 -24.99
C THR A 126 -4.29 5.54 -24.19
N PRO A 127 -5.59 5.82 -24.45
CA PRO A 127 -6.71 5.34 -23.62
C PRO A 127 -6.85 3.83 -23.42
N ASN A 128 -6.05 3.00 -24.10
CA ASN A 128 -6.13 1.53 -24.07
C ASN A 128 -4.79 0.83 -23.76
N ALA A 129 -3.70 1.57 -23.54
CA ALA A 129 -2.38 0.93 -23.50
C ALA A 129 -2.10 0.20 -22.18
N PHE A 130 -2.42 0.82 -21.03
CA PHE A 130 -2.11 0.25 -19.70
C PHE A 130 -3.12 0.70 -18.64
N ILE A 131 -2.85 1.81 -17.95
CA ILE A 131 -3.68 2.43 -16.92
C ILE A 131 -4.24 3.72 -17.53
N SER A 132 -5.45 3.68 -18.06
CA SER A 132 -6.04 4.79 -18.82
C SER A 132 -6.21 6.08 -18.00
N ALA A 133 -6.32 5.98 -16.67
CA ALA A 133 -6.39 7.12 -15.77
C ALA A 133 -5.03 7.65 -15.31
N PHE A 134 -3.92 6.99 -15.66
CA PHE A 134 -2.58 7.37 -15.22
C PHE A 134 -1.81 8.10 -16.31
N ASN A 135 -1.33 9.30 -16.00
CA ASN A 135 -0.49 10.07 -16.90
C ASN A 135 0.98 9.69 -16.70
N TRP A 136 1.47 8.77 -17.53
CA TRP A 136 2.83 8.24 -17.47
C TRP A 136 3.86 9.32 -17.76
N THR A 137 3.60 10.18 -18.76
CA THR A 137 4.52 11.27 -19.10
C THR A 137 4.74 12.18 -17.89
N LYS A 138 3.66 12.63 -17.25
CA LYS A 138 3.71 13.49 -16.05
C LYS A 138 4.36 12.79 -14.86
N PHE A 139 4.08 11.49 -14.68
CA PHE A 139 4.70 10.71 -13.62
C PHE A 139 6.23 10.66 -13.76
N VAL A 140 6.73 10.31 -14.94
CA VAL A 140 8.18 10.20 -15.19
C VAL A 140 8.85 11.58 -15.13
N GLN A 141 8.19 12.62 -15.65
CA GLN A 141 8.61 14.02 -15.48
C GLN A 141 8.80 14.38 -14.01
N ASN A 142 7.79 14.12 -13.17
CA ASN A 142 7.86 14.43 -11.75
C ASN A 142 8.98 13.67 -11.06
N LEU A 143 9.15 12.38 -11.39
CA LEU A 143 10.17 11.51 -10.80
C LEU A 143 11.60 11.97 -11.12
N LEU A 144 11.83 12.41 -12.36
CA LEU A 144 13.17 12.76 -12.85
C LEU A 144 13.47 14.28 -12.81
N SER A 145 12.47 15.12 -12.53
CA SER A 145 12.64 16.57 -12.37
C SER A 145 13.69 16.96 -11.32
N PRO A 146 13.82 16.29 -10.14
CA PRO A 146 14.77 16.72 -9.12
C PRO A 146 16.23 16.50 -9.51
N VAL A 147 16.49 15.62 -10.49
CA VAL A 147 17.83 15.35 -11.02
C VAL A 147 18.12 16.12 -12.31
N GLY A 148 17.24 17.06 -12.70
CA GLY A 148 17.43 17.94 -13.84
C GLY A 148 17.25 17.27 -15.21
N LEU A 149 16.65 16.07 -15.26
CA LEU A 149 16.39 15.38 -16.52
C LEU A 149 15.07 15.86 -17.13
N VAL A 150 15.13 16.30 -18.38
CA VAL A 150 13.96 16.71 -19.15
C VAL A 150 13.33 15.46 -19.77
N VAL A 151 12.05 15.26 -19.48
CA VAL A 151 11.24 14.15 -19.98
C VAL A 151 10.06 14.75 -20.73
N ASP A 152 9.74 14.20 -21.88
CA ASP A 152 8.60 14.63 -22.69
C ASP A 152 7.85 13.43 -23.27
N SER A 153 6.80 13.69 -24.05
CA SER A 153 5.97 12.64 -24.65
C SER A 153 6.70 11.80 -25.71
N GLN A 154 7.86 12.26 -26.18
CA GLN A 154 8.70 11.58 -27.18
C GLN A 154 9.80 10.73 -26.53
N THR A 155 10.02 10.88 -25.24
CA THR A 155 11.03 10.12 -24.49
C THR A 155 10.73 8.63 -24.60
N GLU A 156 11.74 7.86 -25.00
CA GLU A 156 11.65 6.42 -25.13
C GLU A 156 11.92 5.73 -23.78
N ILE A 157 11.08 4.75 -23.46
CA ILE A 157 11.21 3.92 -22.27
C ILE A 157 11.21 2.45 -22.63
N HIS A 158 11.96 1.65 -21.87
CA HIS A 158 11.96 0.21 -22.00
C HIS A 158 10.92 -0.42 -21.06
N LEU A 159 10.00 -1.22 -21.59
CA LEU A 159 9.06 -2.01 -20.81
C LEU A 159 9.53 -3.47 -20.71
N SER A 160 9.90 -3.91 -19.51
CA SER A 160 10.33 -5.30 -19.31
C SER A 160 9.21 -6.32 -19.53
N ASP A 161 7.99 -6.02 -19.08
CA ASP A 161 6.80 -6.86 -19.29
C ASP A 161 5.54 -6.00 -19.53
N PRO A 162 5.22 -5.67 -20.79
CA PRO A 162 4.01 -4.91 -21.13
C PRO A 162 2.72 -5.61 -20.70
N SER A 163 2.68 -6.95 -20.77
CA SER A 163 1.49 -7.73 -20.42
C SER A 163 1.22 -7.69 -18.93
N PHE A 164 2.25 -7.70 -18.09
CA PHE A 164 2.12 -7.47 -16.66
C PHE A 164 1.54 -6.09 -16.37
N LEU A 165 2.05 -5.05 -17.02
CA LEU A 165 1.58 -3.68 -16.80
C LEU A 165 0.09 -3.51 -17.17
N GLN A 166 -0.37 -4.18 -18.24
CA GLN A 166 -1.79 -4.22 -18.61
C GLN A 166 -2.65 -4.95 -17.60
N ARG A 167 -2.21 -6.10 -17.07
CA ARG A 167 -2.93 -6.82 -16.01
C ARG A 167 -3.04 -5.96 -14.77
N MET A 168 -1.94 -5.32 -14.36
CA MET A 168 -1.90 -4.41 -13.23
C MET A 168 -2.87 -3.24 -13.39
N GLY A 169 -2.96 -2.64 -14.58
CA GLY A 169 -3.90 -1.55 -14.83
C GLY A 169 -5.36 -1.93 -14.68
N LYS A 170 -5.74 -3.12 -15.16
CA LYS A 170 -7.10 -3.66 -14.95
C LYS A 170 -7.40 -3.86 -13.47
N ILE A 171 -6.46 -4.42 -12.72
CA ILE A 171 -6.62 -4.70 -11.29
C ILE A 171 -6.73 -3.40 -10.49
N ILE A 172 -5.85 -2.44 -10.74
CA ILE A 172 -5.85 -1.15 -10.06
C ILE A 172 -7.20 -0.44 -10.30
N GLY A 173 -7.75 -0.53 -11.50
CA GLY A 173 -9.07 0.01 -11.83
C GLY A 173 -10.25 -0.63 -11.10
N GLU A 174 -10.07 -1.77 -10.40
CA GLU A 174 -11.11 -2.37 -9.56
C GLU A 174 -11.19 -1.76 -8.14
N PHE A 175 -10.17 -0.99 -7.74
CA PHE A 175 -10.07 -0.41 -6.41
C PHE A 175 -10.52 1.06 -6.39
N SER A 176 -11.10 1.46 -5.27
CA SER A 176 -11.33 2.87 -4.96
C SER A 176 -9.99 3.59 -4.69
N GLU A 177 -9.99 4.91 -4.89
CA GLU A 177 -8.83 5.74 -4.56
C GLU A 177 -8.40 5.58 -3.09
N GLN A 178 -9.36 5.44 -2.17
CA GLN A 178 -9.08 5.22 -0.75
C GLN A 178 -8.38 3.87 -0.49
N GLU A 179 -8.79 2.80 -1.16
CA GLU A 179 -8.15 1.48 -1.01
C GLU A 179 -6.71 1.49 -1.51
N ILE A 180 -6.45 2.17 -2.64
CA ILE A 180 -5.09 2.35 -3.16
C ILE A 180 -4.27 3.24 -2.22
N SER A 181 -4.84 4.35 -1.72
CA SER A 181 -4.16 5.24 -0.77
C SER A 181 -3.76 4.51 0.49
N ASP A 182 -4.67 3.76 1.11
CA ASP A 182 -4.38 2.98 2.32
C ASP A 182 -3.22 2.00 2.07
N TYR A 183 -3.19 1.34 0.89
CA TYR A 183 -2.13 0.43 0.50
C TYR A 183 -0.77 1.10 0.27
N LEU A 184 -0.75 2.28 -0.34
CA LEU A 184 0.48 3.05 -0.55
C LEU A 184 1.04 3.62 0.76
N ASP A 185 0.16 4.14 1.63
CA ASP A 185 0.51 4.57 2.99
C ASP A 185 1.18 3.43 3.75
N TRP A 186 0.59 2.23 3.67
CA TRP A 186 1.16 1.05 4.32
C TRP A 186 2.54 0.66 3.78
N ASN A 187 2.74 0.65 2.46
CA ASN A 187 4.04 0.35 1.86
C ASN A 187 5.12 1.36 2.29
N THR A 188 4.73 2.62 2.41
CA THR A 188 5.60 3.69 2.90
C THR A 188 5.95 3.45 4.36
N LEU A 189 4.95 3.25 5.23
CA LEU A 189 5.14 2.96 6.63
C LEU A 189 6.04 1.73 6.84
N TRP A 190 5.82 0.66 6.07
CA TRP A 190 6.60 -0.57 6.16
C TRP A 190 8.10 -0.32 5.90
N THR A 191 8.42 0.57 4.97
CA THR A 191 9.80 0.93 4.62
C THR A 191 10.49 1.66 5.77
N PHE A 192 9.78 2.52 6.49
CA PHE A 192 10.33 3.29 7.61
C PHE A 192 10.18 2.62 8.98
N MET A 193 9.36 1.57 9.09
CA MET A 193 9.05 0.92 10.35
C MET A 193 10.29 0.54 11.18
N PRO A 194 11.39 -0.01 10.63
CA PRO A 194 12.59 -0.33 11.41
C PRO A 194 13.23 0.86 12.15
N GLN A 195 12.94 2.09 11.72
CA GLN A 195 13.48 3.33 12.28
C GLN A 195 12.52 3.99 13.28
N MET A 196 11.32 3.42 13.46
CA MET A 196 10.31 3.96 14.37
C MET A 196 10.52 3.49 15.81
N ASP A 197 9.83 4.15 16.74
CA ASP A 197 9.82 3.79 18.16
C ASP A 197 9.43 2.32 18.39
N LYS A 198 9.86 1.77 19.55
CA LYS A 198 9.64 0.38 19.95
C LYS A 198 8.17 -0.06 19.89
N ARG A 199 7.23 0.86 20.09
CA ARG A 199 5.78 0.58 19.99
C ARG A 199 5.35 0.07 18.60
N TYR A 200 6.09 0.45 17.55
CA TYR A 200 5.82 0.02 16.16
C TYR A 200 6.77 -1.10 15.72
N THR A 201 8.01 -1.09 16.21
CA THR A 201 9.02 -2.11 15.85
C THR A 201 8.92 -3.41 16.65
N LEU A 202 8.28 -3.44 17.82
CA LEU A 202 8.11 -4.69 18.59
C LEU A 202 7.29 -5.73 17.81
N HIS A 203 6.28 -5.26 17.07
CA HIS A 203 5.49 -6.09 16.17
C HIS A 203 6.26 -6.44 14.89
N TYR A 204 7.34 -5.71 14.58
CA TYR A 204 8.27 -5.98 13.49
C TYR A 204 9.22 -7.14 13.76
N VAL A 205 9.86 -7.13 14.94
CA VAL A 205 11.00 -8.02 15.25
C VAL A 205 10.58 -9.42 15.71
N ASN A 206 9.36 -9.60 16.22
CA ASN A 206 8.89 -10.89 16.76
C ASN A 206 8.57 -11.98 15.72
N SER A 207 8.93 -11.79 14.45
CA SER A 207 9.04 -12.88 13.49
C SER A 207 10.28 -13.73 13.82
N LYS A 208 10.16 -14.69 14.75
CA LYS A 208 11.15 -15.77 14.81
C LYS A 208 11.29 -16.36 13.40
N PRO A 209 12.50 -16.45 12.82
CA PRO A 209 12.66 -17.21 11.60
C PRO A 209 12.15 -18.63 11.84
N PRO A 210 11.55 -19.30 10.84
CA PRO A 210 11.23 -20.71 10.98
C PRO A 210 12.53 -21.41 11.40
N LYS A 211 12.47 -22.12 12.53
CA LYS A 211 13.55 -23.01 12.93
C LYS A 211 13.70 -24.01 11.78
N GLY A 212 14.78 -23.89 11.03
CA GLY A 212 15.17 -24.91 10.07
C GLY A 212 15.51 -26.17 10.86
N ASN A 213 14.74 -27.24 10.61
CA ASN A 213 15.19 -28.59 10.82
C ASN A 213 15.76 -29.09 9.49
#